data_AF-A0A1C5C0H8-F1
#
_entry.id   AF-A0A1C5C0H8-F1
#
_cell.length_a   1.000
_cell.length_b   1.000
_cell.length_c   1.000
_cell.angle_alpha   90.00
_cell.angle_beta   90.00
_cell.angle_gamma   90.00
#
_symmetry.space_group_name_H-M   'P 1'
#
loop_
_entity.id
_entity.type
_entity.pdbx_description
1 polymer ?
#
loop_
_entity_poly.entity_id
_entity_poly.type
_entity_poly.pdbx_seq_one_letter_code
_entity_poly.pdbx_strand_id
1 'polypeptide(L)' 'MAEAEVVGTGAVPAELADRQLLVRLVEAGRVVAREPLDVARERHIAARANLPLSATQLSRGEPVLPTEYVHERSGS' A
#
# COMPACT_ATOMS: atom_id res chain seq x y z
N MET A 1 -6.85 -20.68 17.46
CA MET A 1 -7.35 -20.88 16.09
C MET A 1 -8.45 -19.87 15.85
N ALA A 2 -8.66 -19.40 14.62
CA ALA A 2 -9.85 -18.58 14.33
C ALA A 2 -11.04 -19.52 14.16
N GLU A 3 -12.14 -19.23 14.85
CA GLU A 3 -13.32 -20.13 14.94
C GLU A 3 -14.44 -19.72 13.98
N ALA A 4 -14.52 -18.43 13.63
CA ALA A 4 -15.51 -17.89 12.71
C ALA A 4 -14.97 -16.65 11.98
N GLU A 5 -15.46 -16.44 10.77
CA GLU A 5 -15.33 -15.18 10.05
C GLU A 5 -16.56 -14.32 10.33
N VAL A 6 -16.35 -13.09 10.80
CA VAL A 6 -17.41 -12.13 11.11
C VAL A 6 -17.38 -11.01 10.09
N VAL A 7 -18.49 -10.81 9.36
CA VAL A 7 -18.65 -9.76 8.35
C VAL A 7 -19.69 -8.75 8.82
N GLY A 8 -19.32 -7.48 8.90
CA GLY A 8 -20.23 -6.37 9.24
C GLY A 8 -20.59 -5.53 8.02
N THR A 9 -21.83 -5.04 7.96
CA THR A 9 -22.33 -4.16 6.88
C THR A 9 -22.54 -2.70 7.32
N GLY A 10 -22.15 -2.35 8.54
CA GLY A 10 -22.32 -1.03 9.13
C GLY A 10 -21.02 -0.23 9.22
N ALA A 11 -21.00 0.71 10.18
CA ALA A 11 -19.78 1.42 10.52
C ALA A 11 -18.69 0.43 10.96
N VAL A 12 -17.44 0.73 10.61
CA VAL A 12 -16.30 -0.06 11.07
C VAL A 12 -16.22 0.03 12.60
N PRO A 13 -16.21 -1.11 13.32
CA PRO A 13 -16.05 -1.12 14.77
C PRO A 13 -14.77 -0.38 15.20
N ALA A 14 -14.81 0.27 16.36
CA ALA A 14 -13.71 1.10 16.84
C ALA A 14 -12.41 0.29 17.01
N GLU A 15 -12.53 -0.97 17.42
CA GLU A 15 -11.43 -1.93 17.56
C GLU A 15 -10.76 -2.33 16.23
N LEU A 16 -11.37 -1.99 15.08
CA LEU A 16 -10.82 -2.23 13.74
C LEU A 16 -10.44 -0.93 13.02
N ALA A 17 -10.56 0.23 13.68
CA ALA A 17 -10.34 1.53 13.05
C ALA A 17 -8.90 1.69 12.53
N ASP A 18 -7.92 1.14 13.25
CA ASP A 18 -6.51 1.10 12.87
C ASP A 18 -6.21 0.20 11.65
N ARG A 19 -7.15 -0.69 11.31
CA ARG A 19 -7.06 -1.62 10.17
C ARG A 19 -7.91 -1.20 8.98
N GLN A 20 -8.62 -0.07 9.07
CA GLN A 20 -9.41 0.43 7.96
C GLN A 20 -8.51 0.92 6.82
N LEU A 21 -8.61 0.26 5.66
CA LEU A 21 -7.77 0.57 4.49
C LEU A 21 -8.26 1.79 3.72
N LEU A 22 -9.58 1.92 3.54
CA LEU A 22 -10.18 3.01 2.78
C LEU A 22 -10.65 4.12 3.72
N VAL A 23 -10.02 5.29 3.61
CA VAL A 23 -10.37 6.50 4.34
C VAL A 23 -10.60 7.66 3.37
N ARG A 24 -11.40 8.63 3.80
CA ARG A 24 -11.74 9.80 2.97
C ARG A 24 -10.65 10.84 3.02
N LEU A 25 -9.95 11.02 1.90
CA LEU A 25 -8.90 12.03 1.76
C LEU A 25 -9.42 13.35 1.17
N VAL A 26 -10.47 13.26 0.34
CA VAL A 26 -11.08 14.38 -0.37
C VAL A 26 -12.60 14.29 -0.27
N GLU A 27 -13.24 15.43 -0.06
CA GLU A 27 -14.70 15.56 -0.04
C GLU A 27 -15.13 16.78 -0.86
N ALA A 28 -15.98 16.55 -1.86
CA ALA A 28 -16.47 17.61 -2.76
C ALA A 28 -15.34 18.50 -3.31
N GLY A 29 -14.23 17.88 -3.72
CA GLY A 29 -13.05 18.58 -4.26
C GLY A 29 -12.14 19.24 -3.22
N ARG A 30 -12.45 19.15 -1.91
CA ARG A 30 -11.60 19.67 -0.83
C ARG A 30 -10.81 18.56 -0.17
N VAL A 31 -9.53 18.80 0.09
CA VAL A 31 -8.70 17.88 0.88
C VAL A 31 -9.13 17.95 2.35
N VAL A 32 -9.56 16.83 2.93
CA VAL A 32 -10.04 16.74 4.33
C VAL A 32 -9.12 15.92 5.24
N ALA A 33 -8.16 15.18 4.68
CA ALA A 33 -7.20 14.40 5.47
C ALA A 33 -5.77 14.64 4.98
N ARG A 34 -5.24 15.83 5.28
CA ARG A 34 -3.82 16.15 5.07
C ARG A 34 -3.05 15.87 6.35
N GLU A 35 -2.04 15.03 6.24
CA GLU A 35 -1.09 14.71 7.32
C GLU A 35 0.33 15.10 6.92
N PRO A 36 1.22 15.38 7.87
CA PRO A 36 2.64 15.53 7.60
C PRO A 36 3.30 14.17 7.32
N LEU A 37 4.49 14.20 6.70
CA LEU A 37 5.16 13.01 6.16
C LEU A 37 5.66 12.04 7.23
N ASP A 38 5.96 12.53 8.42
CA ASP A 38 6.33 11.75 9.60
C ASP A 38 5.21 10.78 10.00
N VAL A 39 3.97 11.26 10.07
CA VAL A 39 2.79 10.44 10.40
C VAL A 39 2.62 9.29 9.40
N ALA A 40 2.72 9.57 8.10
CA ALA A 40 2.63 8.55 7.06
C ALA A 40 3.77 7.51 7.17
N ARG A 41 4.98 7.97 7.52
CA ARG A 41 6.16 7.12 7.69
C ARG A 41 6.04 6.21 8.90
N GLU A 42 5.58 6.73 10.02
CA GLU A 42 5.32 5.95 11.23
C GLU A 42 4.28 4.87 10.98
N ARG A 43 3.16 5.21 10.31
CA ARG A 43 2.13 4.25 9.93
C ARG A 43 2.69 3.13 9.03
N HIS A 44 3.55 3.47 8.06
CA HIS A 44 4.20 2.49 7.20
C HIS A 44 5.10 1.53 7.99
N ILE A 45 5.91 2.05 8.92
CA ILE A 45 6.80 1.23 9.76
C ILE A 45 5.97 0.29 10.64
N ALA A 46 4.93 0.81 11.31
CA ALA A 46 4.03 0.02 12.15
C ALA A 46 3.34 -1.10 11.35
N ALA A 47 2.83 -0.79 10.15
CA ALA A 47 2.19 -1.78 9.29
C ALA A 47 3.16 -2.91 8.88
N ARG A 48 4.40 -2.55 8.51
CA ARG A 48 5.42 -3.53 8.14
C ARG A 48 5.86 -4.43 9.29
N ALA A 49 5.92 -3.91 10.51
CA ALA A 49 6.28 -4.69 11.69
C ALA A 49 5.30 -5.82 12.01
N ASN A 50 4.06 -5.74 11.51
CA ASN A 50 3.03 -6.75 11.71
C ASN A 50 3.04 -7.88 10.65
N LEU A 51 3.91 -7.79 9.64
CA LEU A 51 3.95 -8.76 8.54
C LEU A 51 4.74 -10.02 8.93
N PRO A 52 4.37 -11.20 8.39
CA PRO A 52 5.18 -12.41 8.56
C PRO A 52 6.55 -12.24 7.89
N LEU A 53 7.56 -12.97 8.37
CA LEU A 53 8.94 -12.88 7.85
C LEU A 53 9.04 -13.13 6.34
N SER A 54 8.18 -13.99 5.78
CA SER A 54 8.13 -14.24 4.34
C SER A 54 7.74 -13.00 3.53
N ALA A 55 6.93 -12.11 4.09
CA ALA A 55 6.49 -10.89 3.42
C ALA A 55 7.56 -9.78 3.38
N THR A 56 8.69 -9.96 4.07
CA THR A 56 9.87 -9.07 3.93
C THR A 56 10.88 -9.56 2.90
N GLN A 57 10.66 -10.75 2.32
CA GLN A 57 11.55 -11.32 1.31
C GLN A 57 11.23 -10.72 -0.06
N LEU A 58 12.29 -10.40 -0.82
CA LEU A 58 12.16 -9.97 -2.20
C LEU A 58 12.39 -11.17 -3.11
N SER A 59 11.41 -11.47 -3.96
CA SER A 59 11.60 -12.38 -5.08
C SER A 59 12.41 -11.69 -6.18
N ARG A 60 13.09 -12.48 -7.02
CA ARG A 60 13.71 -11.96 -8.24
C ARG A 60 12.62 -11.31 -9.11
N GLY A 61 12.75 -10.01 -9.33
CA GLY A 61 11.89 -9.27 -10.24
C GLY A 61 12.41 -9.38 -11.67
N GLU A 62 11.50 -9.58 -12.62
CA GLU A 62 11.77 -9.35 -14.04
C GLU A 62 11.08 -8.03 -14.45
N PRO A 63 11.65 -7.25 -15.38
CA PRO A 63 11.04 -6.00 -15.83
C PRO A 63 9.61 -6.25 -16.36
N VAL A 64 8.65 -5.44 -15.92
CA VAL A 64 7.29 -5.46 -16.51
C VAL A 64 7.34 -4.99 -17.96
N LEU A 65 8.24 -4.04 -18.26
CA LEU A 65 8.51 -3.55 -19.60
C LEU A 65 10.00 -3.75 -19.92
N PRO A 66 10.34 -4.40 -21.04
CA PRO A 66 11.74 -4.53 -21.45
C PRO A 66 12.33 -3.17 -21.83
N THR A 67 13.61 -2.97 -21.53
CA THR A 67 14.37 -1.81 -22.01
C THR A 67 15.00 -2.16 -23.35
N GLU A 68 14.64 -1.43 -24.40
CA GLU A 68 15.27 -1.55 -25.72
C GLU A 68 16.39 -0.52 -25.87
N TYR A 69 17.58 -0.97 -26.28
CA TYR A 69 18.69 -0.09 -26.64
C TYR A 69 18.70 0.08 -28.16
N VAL A 70 18.43 1.29 -28.64
CA VAL A 70 18.45 1.61 -30.07
C VAL A 70 19.85 2.10 -30.43
N HIS A 71 20.53 1.38 -31.32
CA HIS A 71 21.77 1.85 -31.94
C HIS A 71 21.45 2.45 -33.32
N GLU A 72 21.88 3.68 -33.58
CA GLU A 72 21.80 4.26 -34.92
C GLU A 72 22.65 3.40 -35.87
N ARG A 73 22.03 2.99 -36.99
CA ARG A 73 22.71 2.25 -38.04
C ARG A 73 23.70 3.21 -38.69
N SER A 74 25.00 3.04 -38.45
CA SER A 74 26.04 3.81 -39.15
C SER A 74 25.83 3.66 -40.66
N GLY A 75 25.52 4.78 -41.32
CA GLY A 75 25.25 4.82 -42.75
C GLY A 75 26.47 4.33 -43.54
N SER A 76 26.20 3.48 -44.53
CA SER A 76 27.09 3.19 -45.65
C SER A 76 26.86 4.19 -46.78
#